data_AF-A0A967QK08-F1
#
_entry.id   AF-A0A967QK08-F1
#
_cell.length_a   1.000
_cell.length_b   1.000
_cell.length_c   1.000
_cell.angle_alpha   90.00
_cell.angle_beta   90.00
_cell.angle_gamma   90.00
#
_symmetry.space_group_name_H-M   'P 1'
#
loop_
_entity.id
_entity.type
_entity.pdbx_description
1 polymer ?
#
loop_
_entity_poly.entity_id
_entity_poly.type
_entity_poly.pdbx_seq_one_letter_code
_entity_poly.pdbx_strand_id
1 'polypeptide(L)'
;RTIFRYTTLDADPAEVHQVGLDQIARLGDEYREVGGEVLGTTDLEEIYTRLRDDPELHHSDGPTIIAAAEAAMAKAKATMGDWFGRLPKADCIVAETQSGPLGFYFR
;
A
#
# COMPACT_ATOMS: atom_id res chain seq x y z
N ARG A 1 -20.97 11.47 -15.17
CA ARG A 1 -21.36 10.05 -15.43
C ARG A 1 -20.23 9.05 -15.16
N THR A 2 -19.02 9.23 -15.70
CA THR A 2 -17.90 8.30 -15.47
C THR A 2 -17.47 8.23 -14.01
N ILE A 3 -17.29 9.37 -13.34
CA ILE A 3 -16.94 9.43 -11.90
C ILE A 3 -17.92 8.59 -11.09
N PHE A 4 -19.20 8.93 -11.12
CA PHE A 4 -20.24 8.15 -10.45
C PHE A 4 -20.21 6.64 -10.76
N ARG A 5 -19.95 6.24 -12.02
CA ARG A 5 -19.90 4.82 -12.41
C ARG A 5 -18.78 4.06 -11.69
N TYR A 6 -17.63 4.69 -11.47
CA TYR A 6 -16.45 4.02 -10.88
C TYR A 6 -16.27 4.29 -9.39
N THR A 7 -16.79 5.41 -8.88
CA THR A 7 -16.59 5.83 -7.48
C THR A 7 -17.87 5.83 -6.67
N THR A 8 -19.05 5.68 -7.31
CA THR A 8 -20.38 5.90 -6.70
C THR A 8 -20.61 7.29 -6.10
N LEU A 9 -19.73 8.25 -6.40
CA LEU A 9 -19.84 9.65 -5.97
C LEU A 9 -20.37 10.54 -7.09
N ASP A 10 -21.27 11.45 -6.75
CA ASP A 10 -21.67 12.56 -7.62
C ASP A 10 -20.75 13.76 -7.35
N ALA A 11 -19.52 13.67 -7.87
CA ALA A 11 -18.47 14.66 -7.65
C ALA A 11 -18.02 15.30 -8.98
N ASP A 12 -17.63 16.57 -8.90
CA ASP A 12 -17.06 17.31 -10.02
C ASP A 12 -15.61 16.84 -10.31
N PRO A 13 -15.20 16.58 -11.56
CA PRO A 13 -13.83 16.20 -11.88
C PRO A 13 -12.76 17.16 -11.36
N ALA A 14 -13.02 18.48 -11.34
CA ALA A 14 -12.04 19.46 -10.86
C ALA A 14 -11.86 19.35 -9.34
N GLU A 15 -12.94 19.10 -8.61
CA GLU A 15 -12.89 18.82 -7.17
C GLU A 15 -12.08 17.54 -6.89
N VAL A 16 -12.32 16.45 -7.64
CA VAL A 16 -11.54 15.20 -7.49
C VAL A 16 -10.06 15.43 -7.78
N HIS A 17 -9.74 16.24 -8.79
CA HIS A 17 -8.35 16.59 -9.09
C HIS A 17 -7.71 17.37 -7.94
N GLN A 18 -8.42 18.36 -7.39
CA GLN A 18 -7.92 19.16 -6.27
C GLN A 18 -7.70 18.29 -5.03
N VAL A 19 -8.62 17.37 -4.71
CA VAL A 19 -8.43 16.39 -3.63
C VAL A 19 -7.15 15.58 -3.87
N GLY A 20 -6.88 15.15 -5.09
CA GLY A 20 -5.64 14.45 -5.43
C GLY A 20 -4.38 15.27 -5.15
N LEU A 21 -4.37 16.56 -5.55
CA LEU A 21 -3.24 17.46 -5.29
C LEU A 21 -3.03 17.68 -3.79
N ASP A 22 -4.11 17.90 -3.04
CA ASP A 22 -4.06 18.11 -1.59
C ASP A 22 -3.55 16.84 -0.87
N GLN A 23 -3.96 15.64 -1.33
CA GLN A 23 -3.44 14.38 -0.80
C GLN A 23 -1.95 14.18 -1.11
N ILE A 24 -1.48 14.54 -2.31
CA ILE A 24 -0.04 14.44 -2.65
C ILE A 24 0.78 15.36 -1.74
N ALA A 25 0.32 16.59 -1.51
CA ALA A 25 1.00 17.53 -0.61
C ALA A 25 1.06 16.98 0.82
N ARG A 26 -0.09 16.52 1.35
CA ARG A 26 -0.19 15.94 2.69
C ARG A 26 0.69 14.71 2.87
N LEU A 27 0.68 13.78 1.91
CA LEU A 27 1.55 12.61 1.93
C LEU A 27 3.03 13.01 1.86
N GLY A 28 3.37 14.07 1.13
CA GLY A 28 4.71 14.64 1.13
C GLY A 28 5.17 15.00 2.54
N ASP A 29 4.33 15.65 3.34
CA ASP A 29 4.67 16.00 4.72
C ASP A 29 4.85 14.75 5.60
N GLU A 30 3.97 13.75 5.45
CA GLU A 30 4.10 12.46 6.17
C GLU A 30 5.40 11.72 5.81
N TYR A 31 5.80 11.71 4.54
CA TYR A 31 7.07 11.13 4.11
C TYR A 31 8.27 11.85 4.74
N ARG A 32 8.21 13.19 4.88
CA ARG A 32 9.29 13.95 5.52
C ARG A 32 9.42 13.62 7.00
N GLU A 33 8.29 13.48 7.70
CA GLU A 33 8.27 13.10 9.12
C GLU A 33 8.92 11.72 9.31
N VAL A 34 8.37 10.69 8.66
CA VAL A 34 8.87 9.31 8.81
C VAL A 34 10.29 9.16 8.24
N GLY A 35 10.56 9.76 7.07
CA GLY A 35 11.87 9.73 6.43
C GLY A 35 12.96 10.40 7.27
N GLY A 36 12.65 11.47 7.98
CA GLY A 36 13.57 12.11 8.92
C GLY A 36 13.97 11.16 10.05
N GLU A 37 13.02 10.39 10.57
CA GLU A 37 13.26 9.43 11.64
C GLU A 37 14.03 8.19 11.19
N VAL A 38 13.66 7.60 10.04
CA VAL A 38 14.15 6.26 9.65
C VAL A 38 15.22 6.28 8.55
N LEU A 39 15.29 7.36 7.75
CA LEU A 39 16.28 7.53 6.68
C LEU A 39 17.26 8.67 6.95
N GLY A 40 17.00 9.50 7.96
CA GLY A 40 17.86 10.62 8.35
C GLY A 40 17.80 11.82 7.41
N THR A 41 16.79 11.89 6.53
CA THR A 41 16.62 12.96 5.56
C THR A 41 15.16 13.37 5.47
N THR A 42 14.92 14.66 5.23
CA THR A 42 13.57 15.18 4.95
C THR A 42 13.43 15.59 3.49
N ASP A 43 14.40 15.29 2.63
CA ASP A 43 14.30 15.52 1.19
C ASP A 43 13.46 14.42 0.53
N LEU A 44 12.32 14.79 -0.07
CA LEU A 44 11.41 13.83 -0.71
C LEU A 44 12.03 13.09 -1.89
N GLU A 45 12.88 13.75 -2.68
CA GLU A 45 13.53 13.10 -3.82
C GLU A 45 14.54 12.05 -3.34
N GLU A 46 15.29 12.38 -2.29
CA GLU A 46 16.21 11.42 -1.65
C GLU A 46 15.43 10.25 -1.03
N ILE A 47 14.35 10.52 -0.29
CA ILE A 47 13.48 9.49 0.29
C ILE A 47 12.97 8.54 -0.80
N TYR A 48 12.42 9.06 -1.89
CA TYR A 48 11.90 8.22 -2.97
C TYR A 48 12.99 7.45 -3.71
N THR A 49 14.19 8.03 -3.85
CA THR A 49 15.35 7.34 -4.43
C THR A 49 15.77 6.18 -3.54
N ARG A 50 15.91 6.38 -2.23
CA ARG A 50 16.23 5.32 -1.26
C ARG A 50 15.21 4.19 -1.32
N LEU A 51 13.91 4.50 -1.22
CA LEU A 51 12.84 3.50 -1.24
C LEU A 51 12.78 2.67 -2.53
N ARG A 52 13.28 3.20 -3.65
CA ARG A 52 13.25 2.53 -4.96
C ARG A 52 14.53 1.76 -5.27
N ASP A 53 15.67 2.29 -4.85
CA ASP A 53 16.96 1.88 -5.38
C ASP A 53 17.87 1.23 -4.32
N ASP A 54 17.57 1.39 -3.02
CA ASP A 54 18.37 0.78 -1.96
C ASP A 54 18.21 -0.76 -1.95
N PRO A 55 19.28 -1.53 -2.25
CA PRO A 55 19.20 -2.98 -2.29
C PRO A 55 18.83 -3.62 -0.94
N GLU A 56 19.07 -2.95 0.19
CA GLU A 56 18.68 -3.45 1.51
C GLU A 56 17.15 -3.47 1.71
N LEU A 57 16.42 -2.67 0.93
CA LEU A 57 14.95 -2.62 0.94
C LEU A 57 14.32 -3.61 -0.07
N HIS A 58 15.13 -4.41 -0.76
CA HIS A 58 14.67 -5.34 -1.78
C HIS A 58 14.74 -6.79 -1.33
N HIS A 59 13.74 -7.57 -1.73
CA HIS A 59 13.79 -9.02 -1.66
C HIS A 59 14.76 -9.57 -2.72
N SER A 60 15.51 -10.61 -2.37
CA SER A 60 16.48 -11.26 -3.26
C SER A 60 15.87 -12.34 -4.16
N ASP A 61 14.71 -12.90 -3.77
CA ASP A 61 14.05 -13.98 -4.49
C ASP A 61 12.53 -14.04 -4.20
N GLY A 62 11.79 -14.72 -5.09
CA GLY A 62 10.34 -14.90 -4.99
C GLY A 62 9.87 -15.55 -3.67
N PRO A 63 10.50 -16.66 -3.21
CA PRO A 63 10.16 -17.27 -1.93
C PRO A 63 10.21 -16.30 -0.74
N THR A 64 11.19 -15.40 -0.67
CA THR A 64 11.24 -14.40 0.41
C THR A 64 10.08 -13.40 0.37
N ILE A 65 9.59 -13.04 -0.82
CA ILE A 65 8.41 -12.17 -0.98
C ILE A 65 7.16 -12.88 -0.44
N ILE A 66 6.97 -14.15 -0.81
CA ILE A 66 5.82 -14.96 -0.36
C ILE A 66 5.85 -15.10 1.17
N ALA A 67 6.98 -15.46 1.75
CA ALA A 67 7.13 -15.61 3.20
C ALA A 67 6.84 -14.29 3.95
N ALA A 68 7.30 -13.15 3.43
CA ALA A 68 7.01 -11.84 4.02
C ALA A 68 5.52 -11.49 3.95
N ALA A 69 4.86 -11.76 2.81
CA ALA A 69 3.43 -11.54 2.64
C ALA A 69 2.60 -12.47 3.56
N GLU A 70 2.98 -13.74 3.70
CA GLU A 70 2.34 -14.69 4.64
C GLU A 70 2.47 -14.23 6.09
N ALA A 71 3.66 -13.77 6.49
CA ALA A 71 3.91 -13.25 7.84
C ALA A 71 3.07 -11.98 8.13
N ALA A 72 2.98 -11.05 7.17
CA ALA A 72 2.15 -9.86 7.30
C ALA A 72 0.66 -10.22 7.42
N MET A 73 0.17 -11.16 6.60
CA MET A 73 -1.20 -11.67 6.68
C MET A 73 -1.48 -12.35 8.02
N ALA A 74 -0.55 -13.15 8.54
CA ALA A 74 -0.70 -13.80 9.85
C ALA A 74 -0.79 -12.77 10.99
N LYS A 75 0.07 -11.73 10.97
CA LYS A 75 0.04 -10.62 11.95
C LYS A 75 -1.30 -9.88 11.91
N ALA A 76 -1.81 -9.58 10.72
CA ALA A 76 -3.11 -8.93 10.55
C ALA A 76 -4.26 -9.83 11.05
N LYS A 77 -4.27 -11.12 10.69
CA LYS A 77 -5.28 -12.09 11.16
C LYS A 77 -5.30 -12.21 12.68
N ALA A 78 -4.14 -12.24 13.33
CA ALA A 78 -4.03 -12.38 14.77
C ALA A 78 -4.70 -11.24 15.56
N THR A 79 -4.76 -10.03 14.99
CA THR A 79 -5.36 -8.85 15.63
C THR A 79 -6.73 -8.48 15.04
N MET A 80 -7.18 -9.16 13.98
CA MET A 80 -8.39 -8.82 13.24
C MET A 80 -9.65 -8.76 14.12
N GLY A 81 -9.76 -9.65 15.11
CA GLY A 81 -10.89 -9.67 16.04
C GLY A 81 -11.04 -8.40 16.88
N ASP A 82 -9.94 -7.67 17.10
CA ASP A 82 -9.94 -6.44 17.90
C ASP A 82 -10.48 -5.24 17.11
N TRP A 83 -10.45 -5.30 15.77
CA TRP A 83 -10.80 -4.19 14.88
C TRP A 83 -12.13 -4.39 14.13
N PHE A 84 -12.54 -5.65 13.90
CA PHE A 84 -13.69 -5.95 13.05
C PHE A 84 -14.77 -6.73 13.81
N GLY A 85 -15.99 -6.18 13.83
CA GLY A 85 -17.14 -6.84 14.48
C GLY A 85 -17.69 -8.07 13.75
N ARG A 86 -17.25 -8.32 12.51
CA ARG A 86 -17.63 -9.50 11.73
C ARG A 86 -16.43 -10.00 10.93
N LEU A 87 -16.04 -11.24 11.19
CA LEU A 87 -14.90 -11.87 10.53
C LEU A 87 -15.34 -12.71 9.32
N PRO A 88 -14.49 -12.80 8.28
CA PRO A 88 -14.74 -13.70 7.16
C PRO A 88 -14.69 -15.16 7.62
N LYS A 89 -15.49 -16.02 6.98
CA LYS A 89 -15.43 -17.47 7.18
C LYS A 89 -14.32 -18.13 6.37
N ALA A 90 -14.05 -17.57 5.18
CA ALA A 90 -13.00 -18.05 4.29
C ALA A 90 -11.67 -17.43 4.70
N ASP A 91 -10.61 -18.25 4.65
CA ASP A 91 -9.28 -17.75 4.89
C ASP A 91 -8.70 -17.07 3.64
N CYS A 92 -7.79 -16.12 3.85
CA CYS A 92 -7.02 -15.48 2.78
C CYS A 92 -5.62 -16.09 2.72
N ILE A 93 -5.31 -16.74 1.60
CA ILE A 93 -4.06 -17.48 1.38
C ILE A 93 -3.20 -16.70 0.39
N VAL A 94 -1.90 -16.65 0.66
CA VAL A 94 -0.90 -16.09 -0.26
C VAL A 94 -0.43 -17.19 -1.20
N ALA A 95 -0.37 -16.90 -2.49
CA ALA A 95 0.12 -17.84 -3.48
C ALA A 95 0.95 -17.10 -4.54
N GLU A 96 1.99 -17.77 -5.04
CA GLU A 96 2.75 -17.28 -6.18
C GLU A 96 1.90 -17.33 -7.47
N THR A 97 2.17 -16.41 -8.39
CA THR A 97 1.60 -16.42 -9.73
C THR A 97 2.68 -16.20 -10.77
N GLN A 98 2.59 -16.95 -11.87
CA GLN A 98 3.53 -16.82 -13.00
C GLN A 98 3.13 -15.69 -13.97
N SER A 99 1.93 -15.12 -13.81
CA SER A 99 1.42 -14.07 -14.71
C SER A 99 0.47 -13.11 -14.00
N GLY A 100 0.37 -11.89 -14.52
CA GLY A 100 -0.48 -10.83 -13.98
C GLY A 100 0.31 -9.68 -13.36
N PRO A 101 -0.38 -8.77 -12.64
CA PRO A 101 0.28 -7.71 -11.88
C PRO A 101 1.04 -8.28 -10.68
N LEU A 102 1.91 -7.46 -10.07
CA LEU A 102 2.76 -7.86 -8.93
C LEU A 102 1.97 -8.43 -7.73
N GLY A 103 0.70 -8.05 -7.58
CA GLY A 103 -0.21 -8.65 -6.60
C GLY A 103 -1.66 -8.45 -7.01
N PHE A 104 -2.49 -9.47 -6.76
CA PHE A 104 -3.94 -9.42 -6.96
C PHE A 104 -4.65 -10.50 -6.15
N TYR A 105 -5.95 -10.33 -5.94
CA TYR A 105 -6.79 -11.36 -5.33
C TYR A 105 -7.36 -12.28 -6.41
N PHE A 106 -7.12 -13.58 -6.27
CA PHE A 106 -7.83 -14.59 -7.05
C PHE A 106 -9.32 -14.54 -6.70
N ARG A 107 -10.16 -14.83 -7.70
CA ARG A 107 -11.59 -15.07 -7.49
C ARG A 107 -11.87 -16.53 -7.20
#